data_AF-A0A1L9TIE8-F1
#
_entry.id   AF-A0A1L9TIE8-F1
#
_cell.length_a   1.000
_cell.length_b   1.000
_cell.length_c   1.000
_cell.angle_alpha   90.00
_cell.angle_beta   90.00
_cell.angle_gamma   90.00
#
_symmetry.space_group_name_H-M   'P 1'
#
loop_
_entity.id
_entity.type
_entity.pdbx_description
1 polymer ?
#
loop_
_entity_poly.entity_id
_entity_poly.type
_entity_poly.pdbx_seq_one_letter_code
_entity_poly.pdbx_strand_id
1 'polypeptide(L)'
;MTLRHTIRDSLRPLCTLIEKTFRRTIKAQKFRRLQHRLFGLTITEWRMLSVYLSCRETMGIGVQRQGWIREEISHLEDELARIEFSESDPAMVDLAIEWWEMCEEAVENMGFCDRTLGLLREAQRGLAHTPIYRGMYDTRKKKKGMWHLSPWLRARCAKAGGCCGRACQ
;
A
#
# COMPACT_ATOMS: atom_id res chain seq x y z
N MET A 1 14.03 18.53 -20.07
CA MET A 1 14.85 17.39 -19.62
C MET A 1 16.29 17.88 -19.51
N THR A 2 17.01 17.63 -18.41
CA THR A 2 18.38 18.18 -18.21
C THR A 2 19.44 17.17 -18.66
N LEU A 3 20.64 17.66 -19.03
CA LEU A 3 21.76 16.84 -19.52
C LEU A 3 22.08 15.65 -18.60
N ARG A 4 22.05 15.85 -17.27
CA ARG A 4 22.26 14.76 -16.29
C ARG A 4 21.26 13.61 -16.45
N HIS A 5 19.99 13.90 -16.77
CA HIS A 5 18.97 12.88 -16.93
C HIS A 5 19.13 12.16 -18.28
N THR A 6 19.53 12.87 -19.34
CA THR A 6 19.89 12.26 -20.62
C THR A 6 21.06 11.28 -20.45
N ILE A 7 22.14 11.71 -19.79
CA ILE A 7 23.30 10.85 -19.50
C ILE A 7 22.88 9.63 -18.67
N ARG A 8 22.08 9.82 -17.62
CA ARG A 8 21.54 8.73 -16.80
C ARG A 8 20.81 7.71 -17.64
N ASP A 9 19.96 8.17 -18.55
CA ASP A 9 19.10 7.31 -19.36
C ASP A 9 19.92 6.56 -20.42
N SER A 10 20.93 7.20 -21.02
CA SER A 10 21.92 6.56 -21.90
C SER A 10 22.78 5.52 -21.19
N LEU A 11 23.23 5.81 -19.95
CA LEU A 11 24.08 4.91 -19.16
C LEU A 11 23.29 3.81 -18.43
N ARG A 12 21.95 3.87 -18.42
CA ARG A 12 21.08 2.95 -17.67
C ARG A 12 21.35 1.47 -17.96
N PRO A 13 21.54 1.01 -19.22
CA PRO A 13 21.81 -0.41 -19.48
C PRO A 13 23.10 -0.86 -18.80
N LEU A 14 24.16 -0.04 -18.89
CA LEU A 14 25.45 -0.30 -18.24
C LEU A 14 25.33 -0.31 -16.72
N CYS A 15 24.67 0.69 -16.13
CA CYS A 15 24.44 0.72 -14.68
C CYS A 15 23.66 -0.52 -14.22
N THR A 16 22.66 -0.97 -14.98
CA THR A 16 21.88 -2.17 -14.64
C THR A 16 22.73 -3.44 -14.74
N LEU A 17 23.62 -3.52 -15.73
CA LEU A 17 24.55 -4.64 -15.88
C LEU A 17 25.54 -4.71 -14.71
N ILE A 18 26.16 -3.58 -14.35
CA ILE A 18 27.03 -3.47 -13.17
C ILE A 18 26.26 -3.85 -11.89
N GLU A 19 25.03 -3.38 -11.74
CA GLU A 19 24.19 -3.68 -10.58
C GLU A 19 23.91 -5.20 -10.43
N LYS A 20 23.76 -5.92 -11.55
CA LYS A 20 23.57 -7.38 -11.57
C LYS A 20 24.82 -8.14 -11.12
N THR A 21 26.03 -7.65 -11.40
CA THR A 21 27.27 -8.32 -10.96
C THR A 21 27.41 -8.31 -9.44
N PHE A 22 26.81 -7.34 -8.76
CA PHE A 22 26.80 -7.25 -7.29
C PHE A 22 25.87 -8.25 -6.58
N ARG A 23 25.24 -9.21 -7.30
CA ARG A 23 24.42 -10.32 -6.76
C ARG A 23 23.46 -9.93 -5.62
N ARG A 24 22.71 -8.83 -5.80
CA ARG A 24 21.69 -8.32 -4.82
C ARG A 24 22.24 -8.14 -3.39
N THR A 25 23.41 -7.54 -3.26
CA THR A 25 24.06 -7.25 -1.95
C THR A 25 23.89 -5.79 -1.51
N ILE A 26 24.43 -5.45 -0.33
CA ILE A 26 24.58 -4.07 0.15
C ILE A 26 25.30 -3.19 -0.90
N LYS A 27 26.22 -3.76 -1.69
CA LYS A 27 26.93 -3.05 -2.76
C LYS A 27 25.99 -2.54 -3.85
N ALA A 28 24.98 -3.34 -4.25
CA ALA A 28 23.96 -2.91 -5.20
C ALA A 28 23.15 -1.72 -4.66
N GLN A 29 22.79 -1.72 -3.38
CA GLN A 29 22.08 -0.60 -2.75
C GLN A 29 22.95 0.66 -2.65
N LYS A 30 24.24 0.53 -2.29
CA LYS A 30 25.19 1.65 -2.31
C LYS A 30 25.33 2.24 -3.72
N PHE A 31 25.42 1.39 -4.74
CA PHE A 31 25.52 1.82 -6.13
C PHE A 31 24.25 2.54 -6.63
N ARG A 32 23.05 2.06 -6.27
CA ARG A 32 21.79 2.75 -6.56
C ARG A 32 21.69 4.13 -5.89
N ARG A 33 22.15 4.23 -4.64
CA ARG A 33 22.24 5.53 -3.93
C ARG A 33 23.19 6.49 -4.63
N LEU A 34 24.35 5.99 -5.11
CA LEU A 34 25.28 6.79 -5.90
C LEU A 34 24.64 7.28 -7.21
N GLN A 35 24.00 6.39 -7.97
CA GLN A 35 23.26 6.77 -9.18
C GLN A 35 22.23 7.87 -8.88
N HIS A 36 21.46 7.73 -7.79
CA HIS A 36 20.48 8.74 -7.41
C HIS A 36 21.13 10.08 -7.00
N ARG A 37 22.25 10.05 -6.26
CA ARG A 37 22.96 11.28 -5.89
C ARG A 37 23.49 12.03 -7.11
N LEU A 38 24.05 11.30 -8.08
CA LEU A 38 24.61 11.89 -9.30
C LEU A 38 23.52 12.40 -10.26
N PHE A 39 22.49 11.59 -10.51
CA PHE A 39 21.52 11.88 -11.57
C PHE A 39 20.17 12.38 -11.08
N GLY A 40 19.78 12.08 -9.85
CA GLY A 40 18.51 12.50 -9.27
C GLY A 40 17.30 11.87 -9.95
N LEU A 41 16.14 12.43 -9.60
CA LEU A 41 14.88 12.17 -10.28
C LEU A 41 14.44 13.44 -11.01
N THR A 42 13.77 13.25 -12.14
CA THR A 42 13.02 14.32 -12.82
C THR A 42 11.81 14.74 -11.98
N ILE A 43 11.21 15.88 -12.31
CA ILE A 43 9.98 16.35 -11.66
C ILE A 43 8.86 15.31 -11.79
N THR A 44 8.71 14.72 -12.98
CA THR A 44 7.71 13.67 -13.22
C THR A 44 7.98 12.43 -12.38
N GLU A 45 9.24 11.98 -12.29
CA GLU A 45 9.60 10.83 -11.45
C GLU A 45 9.39 11.13 -9.95
N TRP A 46 9.65 12.36 -9.49
CA TRP A 46 9.33 12.76 -8.12
C TRP A 46 7.83 12.68 -7.84
N ARG A 47 6.99 13.18 -8.76
CA ARG A 47 5.54 13.06 -8.66
C ARG A 47 5.10 11.59 -8.60
N MET A 48 5.64 10.76 -9.49
CA MET A 48 5.34 9.32 -9.48
C MET A 48 5.79 8.64 -8.19
N LEU A 49 6.95 9.02 -7.63
CA LEU A 49 7.41 8.52 -6.33
C LEU A 49 6.48 8.93 -5.19
N SER A 50 5.99 10.17 -5.20
CA SER A 50 5.01 10.64 -4.22
C SER A 50 3.72 9.84 -4.31
N VAL A 51 3.15 9.70 -5.52
CA VAL A 51 1.94 8.90 -5.76
C VAL A 51 2.15 7.46 -5.30
N TYR A 52 3.30 6.87 -5.64
CA TYR A 52 3.64 5.52 -5.23
C TYR A 52 3.62 5.33 -3.70
N LEU A 53 4.22 6.26 -2.96
CA LEU A 53 4.27 6.21 -1.49
C LEU A 53 2.88 6.45 -0.89
N SER A 54 2.14 7.45 -1.38
CA SER A 54 0.77 7.71 -0.96
C SER A 54 -0.14 6.51 -1.20
N CYS A 55 -0.17 5.94 -2.40
CA CYS A 55 -0.98 4.75 -2.69
C CYS A 55 -0.60 3.56 -1.81
N ARG A 56 0.68 3.40 -1.43
CA ARG A 56 1.12 2.34 -0.52
C ARG A 56 0.55 2.52 0.88
N GLU A 57 0.55 3.74 1.38
CA GLU A 57 -0.02 4.09 2.67
C GLU A 57 -1.55 3.93 2.65
N THR A 58 -2.20 4.48 1.62
CA THR A 58 -3.64 4.41 1.40
C THR A 58 -4.14 2.97 1.29
N MET A 59 -3.43 2.10 0.56
CA MET A 59 -3.75 0.66 0.53
C MET A 59 -3.63 -0.01 1.89
N GLY A 60 -2.70 0.45 2.74
CA GLY A 60 -2.59 -0.04 4.12
C GLY A 60 -3.85 0.25 4.93
N ILE A 61 -4.38 1.46 4.79
CA ILE A 61 -5.64 1.89 5.43
C ILE A 61 -6.82 1.09 4.86
N GLY A 62 -6.94 0.98 3.54
CA GLY A 62 -8.04 0.25 2.90
C GLY A 62 -8.09 -1.23 3.28
N VAL A 63 -6.94 -1.90 3.40
CA VAL A 63 -6.85 -3.30 3.87
C VAL A 63 -7.22 -3.42 5.35
N GLN A 64 -6.81 -2.47 6.20
CA GLN A 64 -7.21 -2.44 7.61
C GLN A 64 -8.71 -2.24 7.76
N ARG A 65 -9.28 -1.25 7.05
CA ARG A 65 -10.72 -0.99 7.03
C ARG A 65 -11.50 -2.21 6.54
N GLN A 66 -11.01 -2.90 5.50
CA GLN A 66 -11.64 -4.14 5.02
C GLN A 66 -11.67 -5.25 6.09
N GLY A 67 -10.63 -5.33 6.92
CA GLY A 67 -10.59 -6.27 8.04
C GLY A 67 -11.68 -5.96 9.05
N TRP A 68 -11.75 -4.70 9.48
CA TRP A 68 -12.77 -4.24 10.43
C TRP A 68 -14.20 -4.42 9.88
N ILE A 69 -14.48 -3.98 8.64
CA ILE A 69 -15.80 -4.16 8.01
C ILE A 69 -16.23 -5.64 8.01
N ARG A 70 -15.30 -6.57 7.74
CA ARG A 70 -15.62 -8.01 7.75
C ARG A 70 -15.94 -8.53 9.15
N GLU A 71 -15.22 -8.07 10.16
CA GLU A 71 -15.50 -8.43 11.56
C GLU A 71 -16.86 -7.91 11.99
N GLU A 72 -17.19 -6.67 11.61
CA GLU A 72 -18.48 -6.05 11.92
C GLU A 72 -19.65 -6.74 11.20
N ILE A 73 -19.53 -7.02 9.90
CA ILE A 73 -20.55 -7.78 9.15
C ILE A 73 -20.79 -9.14 9.82
N SER A 74 -19.73 -9.85 10.20
CA SER A 74 -19.86 -11.15 10.87
C SER A 74 -20.54 -11.03 12.24
N HIS A 75 -20.26 -9.96 12.99
CA HIS A 75 -20.91 -9.69 14.26
C HIS A 75 -22.41 -9.44 14.09
N LEU A 76 -22.79 -8.59 13.12
CA LEU A 76 -24.19 -8.27 12.82
C LEU A 76 -24.94 -9.51 12.28
N GLU A 77 -24.29 -10.36 11.48
CA GLU A 77 -24.86 -11.65 11.04
C GLU A 77 -25.14 -12.57 12.23
N ASP A 78 -24.22 -12.66 13.19
CA ASP A 78 -24.39 -13.47 14.41
C ASP A 78 -25.53 -12.93 15.29
N GLU A 79 -25.71 -11.61 15.37
CA GLU A 79 -26.81 -10.98 16.11
C GLU A 79 -28.16 -11.22 15.41
N LEU A 80 -28.23 -11.01 14.10
CA LEU A 80 -29.43 -11.29 13.30
C LEU A 80 -29.85 -12.76 13.39
N ALA A 81 -28.89 -13.69 13.42
CA ALA A 81 -29.16 -15.12 13.53
C ALA A 81 -29.70 -15.56 14.91
N ARG A 82 -29.50 -14.75 15.96
CA ARG A 82 -29.98 -15.04 17.33
C ARG A 82 -31.40 -14.54 17.59
N ILE A 83 -31.91 -13.65 16.75
CA ILE A 83 -33.24 -13.04 16.91
C ILE A 83 -34.23 -13.81 16.03
N GLU A 84 -35.39 -14.16 16.60
CA GLU A 84 -36.47 -14.77 15.82
C GLU A 84 -37.10 -13.69 14.93
N PHE A 85 -37.15 -13.93 13.61
CA PHE A 85 -37.45 -12.86 12.66
C PHE A 85 -38.90 -12.34 12.81
N SER A 86 -39.03 -11.08 13.25
CA SER A 86 -40.29 -10.33 13.31
C SER A 86 -40.16 -8.96 12.62
N GLU A 87 -40.78 -8.79 11.45
CA GLU A 87 -40.79 -7.52 10.68
C GLU A 87 -41.44 -6.34 11.45
N SER A 88 -42.04 -6.61 12.60
CA SER A 88 -42.68 -5.63 13.48
C SER A 88 -41.76 -5.13 14.59
N ASP A 89 -40.58 -5.73 14.77
CA ASP A 89 -39.60 -5.33 15.80
C ASP A 89 -38.66 -4.26 15.25
N PRO A 90 -38.75 -3.00 15.74
CA PRO A 90 -37.88 -1.91 15.29
C PRO A 90 -36.39 -2.22 15.47
N ALA A 91 -36.01 -2.94 16.52
CA ALA A 91 -34.61 -3.26 16.79
C ALA A 91 -34.01 -4.19 15.74
N MET A 92 -34.81 -5.11 15.18
CA MET A 92 -34.36 -6.00 14.12
C MET A 92 -34.28 -5.29 12.76
N VAL A 93 -35.22 -4.38 12.48
CA VAL A 93 -35.16 -3.54 11.29
C VAL A 93 -33.90 -2.65 11.31
N ASP A 94 -33.61 -2.01 12.44
CA ASP A 94 -32.41 -1.18 12.60
C ASP A 94 -31.12 -1.99 12.40
N LEU A 95 -31.04 -3.19 12.99
CA LEU A 95 -29.89 -4.08 12.85
C LEU A 95 -29.69 -4.56 11.40
N ALA A 96 -30.78 -4.84 10.68
CA ALA A 96 -30.72 -5.22 9.27
C ALA A 96 -30.27 -4.06 8.37
N ILE A 97 -30.67 -2.82 8.69
CA ILE A 97 -30.19 -1.61 8.02
C ILE A 97 -28.69 -1.45 8.25
N GLU A 98 -28.22 -1.56 9.49
CA GLU A 98 -26.79 -1.43 9.82
C GLU A 98 -25.95 -2.49 9.10
N TRP A 99 -26.42 -3.75 9.05
CA TRP A 99 -25.77 -4.81 8.27
C TRP A 99 -25.69 -4.48 6.77
N TRP A 100 -26.76 -3.94 6.20
CA TRP A 100 -26.80 -3.53 4.80
C TRP A 100 -25.82 -2.40 4.50
N GLU A 101 -25.80 -1.36 5.35
CA GLU A 101 -24.86 -0.24 5.23
C GLU A 101 -23.40 -0.72 5.29
N MET A 102 -23.09 -1.65 6.20
CA MET A 102 -21.76 -2.26 6.29
C MET A 102 -21.37 -3.06 5.03
N CYS A 103 -22.34 -3.73 4.41
CA CYS A 103 -22.12 -4.40 3.13
C CYS A 103 -21.84 -3.40 2.00
N GLU A 104 -22.57 -2.28 1.94
CA GLU A 104 -22.30 -1.20 0.98
C GLU A 104 -20.91 -0.59 1.20
N GLU A 105 -20.53 -0.30 2.44
CA GLU A 105 -19.18 0.16 2.78
C GLU A 105 -18.09 -0.80 2.30
N ALA A 106 -18.33 -2.12 2.41
CA ALA A 106 -17.40 -3.13 1.93
C ALA A 106 -17.16 -3.00 0.42
N VAL A 107 -18.23 -2.80 -0.36
CA VAL A 107 -18.17 -2.61 -1.81
C VAL A 107 -17.43 -1.32 -2.16
N GLU A 108 -17.73 -0.23 -1.48
CA GLU A 108 -17.05 1.05 -1.68
C GLU A 108 -15.55 0.97 -1.38
N ASN A 109 -15.19 0.33 -0.27
CA ASN A 109 -13.80 0.15 0.13
C ASN A 109 -13.02 -0.74 -0.86
N MET A 110 -13.67 -1.77 -1.43
CA MET A 110 -13.08 -2.54 -2.53
C MET A 110 -12.83 -1.66 -3.76
N GLY A 111 -13.82 -0.86 -4.19
CA GLY A 111 -13.66 0.06 -5.31
C GLY A 111 -12.56 1.10 -5.07
N PHE A 112 -12.42 1.59 -3.82
CA PHE A 112 -11.35 2.47 -3.40
C PHE A 112 -9.96 1.81 -3.49
N CYS A 113 -9.85 0.56 -3.01
CA CYS A 113 -8.64 -0.24 -3.10
C CYS A 113 -8.23 -0.47 -4.56
N ASP A 114 -9.18 -0.79 -5.43
CA ASP A 114 -8.93 -1.03 -6.85
C ASP A 114 -8.44 0.22 -7.58
N ARG A 115 -9.08 1.38 -7.35
CA ARG A 115 -8.61 2.67 -7.89
C ARG A 115 -7.20 2.99 -7.42
N THR A 116 -6.93 2.79 -6.13
CA THR A 116 -5.60 3.01 -5.54
C THR A 116 -4.55 2.07 -6.13
N LEU A 117 -4.93 0.80 -6.40
CA LEU A 117 -4.06 -0.18 -7.05
C LEU A 117 -3.77 0.21 -8.51
N GLY A 118 -4.75 0.76 -9.23
CA GLY A 118 -4.58 1.34 -10.55
C GLY A 118 -3.49 2.43 -10.57
N LEU A 119 -3.65 3.45 -9.72
CA LEU A 119 -2.67 4.54 -9.56
C LEU A 119 -1.29 4.02 -9.16
N LEU A 120 -1.25 3.03 -8.26
CA LEU A 120 -0.01 2.40 -7.84
C LEU A 120 0.71 1.76 -9.03
N ARG A 121 0.00 1.05 -9.91
CA ARG A 121 0.58 0.40 -11.10
C ARG A 121 1.12 1.43 -12.09
N GLU A 122 0.42 2.55 -12.28
CA GLU A 122 0.89 3.65 -13.12
C GLU A 122 2.17 4.28 -12.58
N ALA A 123 2.18 4.62 -11.29
CA ALA A 123 3.37 5.14 -10.62
C ALA A 123 4.55 4.15 -10.70
N GLN A 124 4.28 2.84 -10.58
CA GLN A 124 5.30 1.81 -10.76
C GLN A 124 5.90 1.80 -12.17
N ARG A 125 5.06 1.91 -13.21
CA ARG A 125 5.54 1.98 -14.60
C ARG A 125 6.41 3.23 -14.80
N GLY A 126 5.96 4.38 -14.30
CA GLY A 126 6.69 5.65 -14.36
C GLY A 126 8.02 5.67 -13.60
N LEU A 127 8.22 4.75 -12.66
CA LEU A 127 9.44 4.64 -11.86
C LEU A 127 10.31 3.44 -12.21
N ALA A 128 9.83 2.49 -13.02
CA ALA A 128 10.42 1.16 -13.18
C ALA A 128 11.91 1.20 -13.55
N HIS A 129 12.31 2.19 -14.34
CA HIS A 129 13.67 2.39 -14.82
C HIS A 129 14.59 3.13 -13.84
N THR A 130 14.06 3.68 -12.75
CA THR A 130 14.82 4.48 -11.80
C THR A 130 15.62 3.60 -10.83
N PRO A 131 16.81 4.06 -10.39
CA PRO A 131 17.59 3.34 -9.37
C PRO A 131 16.85 3.25 -8.02
N ILE A 132 16.01 4.25 -7.70
CA ILE A 132 15.18 4.24 -6.50
C ILE A 132 14.18 3.08 -6.54
N TYR A 133 13.45 2.91 -7.65
CA TYR A 133 12.47 1.82 -7.76
C TYR A 133 13.12 0.44 -7.63
N ARG A 134 14.24 0.22 -8.31
CA ARG A 134 15.02 -1.02 -8.16
C ARG A 134 15.47 -1.24 -6.71
N GLY A 135 15.87 -0.17 -6.02
CA GLY A 135 16.24 -0.19 -4.61
C GLY A 135 15.09 -0.64 -3.71
N MET A 136 13.89 -0.09 -3.93
CA MET A 136 12.67 -0.46 -3.20
C MET A 136 12.24 -1.90 -3.49
N TYR A 137 12.25 -2.32 -4.76
CA TYR A 137 11.80 -3.65 -5.17
C TYR A 137 12.70 -4.79 -4.63
N ASP A 138 14.01 -4.63 -4.67
CA ASP A 138 14.95 -5.63 -4.13
C ASP A 138 14.84 -5.79 -2.61
N THR A 139 14.55 -4.70 -1.90
CA THR A 139 14.32 -4.74 -0.45
C THR A 139 13.06 -5.55 -0.12
N ARG A 140 12.09 -5.62 -1.04
CA ARG A 140 10.86 -6.43 -0.89
C ARG A 140 11.08 -7.91 -1.20
N LYS A 141 11.87 -8.25 -2.22
CA LYS A 141 12.13 -9.67 -2.55
C LYS A 141 12.84 -10.42 -1.43
N LYS A 142 13.69 -9.76 -0.66
CA LYS A 142 14.37 -10.35 0.51
C LYS A 142 13.48 -10.50 1.73
N LYS A 143 12.32 -9.82 1.75
CA LYS A 143 11.46 -9.71 2.91
C LYS A 143 10.04 -10.06 2.47
N LYS A 144 9.75 -11.35 2.34
CA LYS A 144 8.36 -11.84 2.18
C LYS A 144 7.57 -11.27 3.35
N GLY A 145 6.57 -10.46 3.06
CA GLY A 145 5.87 -9.62 4.03
C GLY A 145 6.48 -8.23 4.15
N MET A 146 5.66 -7.21 3.99
CA MET A 146 6.01 -5.80 4.22
C MET A 146 6.24 -5.52 5.71
N TRP A 147 7.04 -6.34 6.40
CA TRP A 147 7.25 -6.24 7.83
C TRP A 147 7.86 -4.91 8.23
N HIS A 148 8.58 -4.21 7.35
CA HIS A 148 9.09 -2.87 7.66
C HIS A 148 7.99 -1.82 7.76
N LEU A 149 6.82 -2.08 7.17
CA LEU A 149 5.63 -1.24 7.34
C LEU A 149 4.80 -1.68 8.55
N SER A 150 5.01 -2.87 9.13
CA SER A 150 4.14 -3.33 10.24
C SER A 150 4.42 -2.65 11.58
N PRO A 151 5.66 -2.32 11.99
CA PRO A 151 5.91 -1.46 13.14
C PRO A 151 5.51 -0.02 12.87
N TRP A 152 5.74 0.48 11.65
CA TRP A 152 5.39 1.85 11.29
C TRP A 152 3.87 2.08 11.25
N LEU A 153 3.11 1.15 10.64
CA LEU A 153 1.64 1.16 10.64
C LEU A 153 1.07 0.98 12.04
N ARG A 154 1.65 0.07 12.87
CA ARG A 154 1.25 -0.09 14.27
C ARG A 154 1.50 1.17 15.09
N ALA A 155 2.69 1.75 14.99
CA ALA A 155 3.04 2.99 15.69
C ALA A 155 2.16 4.16 15.26
N ARG A 156 1.81 4.24 13.98
CA ARG A 156 0.92 5.28 13.46
C ARG A 156 -0.53 5.07 13.88
N CYS A 157 -1.02 3.83 13.91
CA CYS A 157 -2.34 3.50 14.41
C CYS A 157 -2.47 3.85 15.91
N ALA A 158 -1.48 3.44 16.72
CA ALA A 158 -1.40 3.82 18.13
C ALA A 158 -1.35 5.34 18.32
N LYS A 159 -0.60 6.07 17.48
CA LYS A 159 -0.53 7.54 17.52
C LYS A 159 -1.83 8.22 17.11
N ALA A 160 -2.64 7.58 16.28
CA ALA A 160 -3.95 8.08 15.86
C ALA A 160 -5.07 7.70 16.85
N GLY A 161 -4.75 7.08 17.98
CA GLY A 161 -5.73 6.67 19.00
C GLY A 161 -6.47 5.37 18.66
N GLY A 162 -6.10 4.66 17.60
CA GLY A 162 -6.72 3.41 17.19
C GLY A 162 -5.87 2.17 17.51
N CYS A 163 -6.54 1.05 17.76
CA CYS A 163 -5.93 -0.28 17.73
C CYS A 163 -6.21 -0.93 16.36
N CYS A 164 -5.23 -1.63 15.78
CA CYS A 164 -5.25 -2.04 14.37
C CYS A 164 -6.21 -3.21 14.02
N GLY A 165 -7.31 -3.42 14.76
CA GLY A 165 -8.11 -4.64 14.66
C GLY A 165 -7.31 -5.92 14.99
N ARG A 166 -6.22 -5.79 15.75
CA ARG A 166 -5.48 -6.91 16.34
C ARG A 166 -5.32 -6.58 17.80
N ALA A 167 -5.57 -7.52 18.70
CA ALA A 167 -5.30 -7.36 20.13
C ALA A 167 -3.94 -6.67 20.32
N CYS A 168 -3.99 -5.40 20.72
CA CYS A 168 -2.81 -4.61 21.02
C CYS A 168 -2.31 -5.12 22.38
N GLN A 169 -1.41 -6.11 22.35
CA GLN A 169 -0.58 -6.48 23.51
C GLN A 169 0.63 -5.52 23.58
#